data_AF-A0A953Z4U1-F1
#
_entry.id   AF-A0A953Z4U1-F1
#
_cell.length_a   1.000
_cell.length_b   1.000
_cell.length_c   1.000
_cell.angle_alpha   90.00
_cell.angle_beta   90.00
_cell.angle_gamma   90.00
#
_symmetry.space_group_name_H-M   'P 1'
#
loop_
_entity.id
_entity.type
_entity.pdbx_description
1 polymer ?
#
loop_
_entity_poly.entity_id
_entity_poly.type
_entity_poly.pdbx_seq_one_letter_code
_entity_poly.pdbx_strand_id
1 'polypeptide(L)'
;MLRHLPFVLASVTLGAAAQTSRPAMEPRAAIEVHHQGALPWSGIVPVSIPWPQGGHAELHRVGIAGEVVPCEPFLRWPDGSVAVVRAWPRLRLDAGSRTTLAVRALEGAYASASDEGVWYFDTPLPMHTVLVDPWGARFRAEFVPDEERGEGGLLLDSPRSRVRCFRSRHTNADSTNLGLRAYLRSWRGERRASLTVLLDNDPTDEASVLGPMRFREFRLCTTDPLLRVLPRFRDEDALAPPQRNVHGGFDQVLLAPSDQHYLGDRTAKAFRFELFLDGDAVSEVERRQAAQPRPLALPACSWVRRTRAFGAQGGPAPSEPQAAEWTRELLGRHRSSAGYGPWADRGDPAFAAVQGTRRNEPLPLRDVLRCQSPELLRMFEARFLQ
;
A
#
# COMPACT_ATOMS: atom_id res chain seq x y z
N MET A 1 -40.34 -82.45 -3.10
CA MET A 1 -39.45 -83.00 -2.05
C MET A 1 -38.40 -81.97 -1.69
N LEU A 2 -37.83 -82.04 -0.48
CA LEU A 2 -36.46 -81.68 -0.04
C LEU A 2 -35.56 -80.99 -1.11
N ARG A 3 -34.83 -79.88 -0.89
CA ARG A 3 -34.28 -79.14 0.28
C ARG A 3 -33.72 -77.77 -0.25
N HIS A 4 -33.16 -76.78 0.47
CA HIS A 4 -32.80 -76.54 1.88
C HIS A 4 -32.73 -75.00 2.18
N LEU A 5 -33.39 -74.54 3.26
CA LEU A 5 -32.94 -73.49 4.22
C LEU A 5 -32.78 -71.99 3.83
N PRO A 6 -32.76 -71.05 4.83
CA PRO A 6 -33.07 -69.63 4.63
C PRO A 6 -31.91 -68.65 4.92
N PHE A 7 -32.14 -67.36 4.62
CA PHE A 7 -31.35 -66.24 5.16
C PHE A 7 -32.08 -65.53 6.30
N VAL A 8 -31.33 -65.13 7.33
CA VAL A 8 -31.84 -64.44 8.53
C VAL A 8 -31.48 -62.96 8.47
N LEU A 9 -32.46 -62.08 8.69
CA LEU A 9 -32.22 -60.66 8.93
C LEU A 9 -31.80 -60.45 10.40
N ALA A 10 -30.55 -60.03 10.60
CA ALA A 10 -30.02 -59.66 11.91
C ALA A 10 -30.00 -58.13 12.06
N SER A 11 -30.78 -57.60 13.00
CA SER A 11 -30.77 -56.16 13.34
C SER A 11 -29.48 -55.80 14.08
N VAL A 12 -28.68 -54.90 13.50
CA VAL A 12 -27.49 -54.34 14.17
C VAL A 12 -27.83 -53.01 14.83
N THR A 13 -27.81 -52.97 16.15
CA THR A 13 -27.90 -51.74 16.94
C THR A 13 -26.60 -50.95 16.84
N LEU A 14 -26.62 -49.83 16.11
CA LEU A 14 -25.52 -48.88 16.11
C LEU A 14 -25.45 -48.15 17.46
N GLY A 15 -24.35 -48.36 18.18
CA GLY A 15 -24.08 -47.67 19.45
C GLY A 15 -23.88 -46.16 19.24
N ALA A 16 -24.48 -45.36 20.11
CA ALA A 16 -24.35 -43.91 20.07
C ALA A 16 -22.93 -43.47 20.51
N ALA A 17 -22.03 -43.33 19.54
CA ALA A 17 -20.73 -42.70 19.77
C ALA A 17 -20.95 -41.21 20.10
N ALA A 18 -20.71 -40.83 21.36
CA ALA A 18 -20.89 -39.47 21.83
C ALA A 18 -19.91 -38.53 21.10
N GLN A 19 -20.43 -37.76 20.14
CA GLN A 19 -19.67 -36.67 19.54
C GLN A 19 -19.42 -35.60 20.59
N THR A 20 -18.23 -35.60 21.18
CA THR A 20 -17.72 -34.48 21.99
C THR A 20 -17.50 -33.30 21.06
N SER A 21 -18.56 -32.52 20.85
CA SER A 21 -18.52 -31.26 20.12
C SER A 21 -17.57 -30.30 20.84
N ARG A 22 -16.33 -30.21 20.34
CA ARG A 22 -15.47 -29.06 20.64
C ARG A 22 -16.29 -27.81 20.34
N PRO A 23 -16.46 -26.86 21.28
CA PRO A 23 -17.20 -25.64 21.01
C PRO A 23 -16.59 -24.98 19.78
N ALA A 24 -17.44 -24.61 18.82
CA ALA A 24 -17.00 -24.04 17.56
C ALA A 24 -16.23 -22.75 17.86
N MET A 25 -14.89 -22.82 17.78
CA MET A 25 -14.01 -21.75 18.24
C MET A 25 -14.38 -20.48 17.49
N GLU A 26 -14.81 -19.44 18.22
CA GLU A 26 -15.29 -18.20 17.59
C GLU A 26 -14.25 -17.70 16.58
N PRO A 27 -14.61 -17.61 15.29
CA PRO A 27 -13.62 -17.60 14.23
C PRO A 27 -13.05 -16.18 14.07
N ARG A 28 -12.01 -15.91 14.87
CA ARG A 28 -11.41 -14.59 15.11
C ARG A 28 -10.99 -13.86 13.83
N ALA A 29 -10.93 -12.53 13.94
CA ALA A 29 -10.30 -11.70 12.93
C ALA A 29 -8.82 -12.09 12.79
N ALA A 30 -8.31 -12.08 11.56
CA ALA A 30 -6.96 -12.56 11.25
C ALA A 30 -6.31 -11.73 10.14
N ILE A 31 -5.00 -11.49 10.30
CA ILE A 31 -4.14 -10.80 9.33
C ILE A 31 -3.01 -11.75 8.94
N GLU A 32 -2.82 -11.99 7.65
CA GLU A 32 -1.63 -12.61 7.10
C GLU A 32 -0.53 -11.55 6.95
N VAL A 33 0.59 -11.72 7.63
CA VAL A 33 1.77 -10.86 7.49
C VAL A 33 2.86 -11.60 6.73
N HIS A 34 3.40 -10.98 5.70
CA HIS A 34 4.42 -11.52 4.81
C HIS A 34 5.66 -10.63 4.86
N HIS A 35 6.79 -11.17 5.32
CA HIS A 35 8.09 -10.53 5.23
C HIS A 35 8.94 -11.23 4.17
N GLN A 36 9.38 -10.49 3.16
CA GLN A 36 10.16 -11.01 2.04
C GLN A 36 11.64 -10.60 2.10
N GLY A 37 12.04 -9.91 3.16
CA GLY A 37 13.43 -9.50 3.36
C GLY A 37 14.32 -10.65 3.82
N ALA A 38 15.58 -10.61 3.38
CA ALA A 38 16.62 -11.57 3.74
C ALA A 38 17.22 -11.36 5.15
N LEU A 39 16.81 -10.31 5.87
CA LEU A 39 17.14 -10.12 7.29
C LEU A 39 15.85 -10.09 8.13
N PRO A 40 15.90 -10.48 9.41
CA PRO A 40 14.81 -10.22 10.35
C PRO A 40 14.46 -8.73 10.37
N TRP A 41 13.19 -8.42 10.63
CA TRP A 41 12.65 -7.06 10.60
C TRP A 41 11.92 -6.74 11.91
N SER A 42 12.02 -5.48 12.34
CA SER A 42 11.33 -4.94 13.52
C SER A 42 10.85 -3.53 13.25
N GLY A 43 9.62 -3.20 13.62
CA GLY A 43 9.04 -1.86 13.45
C GLY A 43 7.51 -1.87 13.30
N ILE A 44 6.95 -0.74 12.87
CA ILE A 44 5.50 -0.58 12.64
C ILE A 44 5.06 -1.13 11.28
N VAL A 45 4.09 -2.05 11.28
CA VAL A 45 3.40 -2.53 10.05
C VAL A 45 1.98 -1.95 10.00
N PRO A 46 1.61 -1.18 8.97
CA PRO A 46 0.22 -0.76 8.77
C PRO A 46 -0.65 -1.97 8.40
N VAL A 47 -1.77 -2.16 9.10
CA VAL A 47 -2.71 -3.25 8.84
C VAL A 47 -4.14 -2.71 8.62
N SER A 48 -4.90 -3.35 7.73
CA SER A 48 -6.31 -3.05 7.48
C SER A 48 -7.17 -4.23 7.94
N ILE A 49 -8.02 -4.02 8.94
CA ILE A 49 -8.83 -5.06 9.58
C ILE A 49 -10.30 -4.82 9.24
N PRO A 50 -10.95 -5.69 8.44
CA PRO A 50 -12.38 -5.58 8.17
C PRO A 50 -13.21 -6.11 9.33
N TRP A 51 -14.43 -5.62 9.49
CA TRP A 51 -15.40 -6.01 10.51
C TRP A 51 -16.78 -6.27 9.89
N PRO A 52 -17.61 -7.17 10.46
CA PRO A 52 -18.92 -7.46 9.93
C PRO A 52 -19.87 -6.28 10.13
N GLN A 53 -20.84 -6.13 9.23
CA GLN A 53 -21.90 -5.14 9.36
C GLN A 53 -22.66 -5.31 10.69
N GLY A 54 -22.93 -4.19 11.37
CA GLY A 54 -23.53 -4.14 12.70
C GLY A 54 -22.61 -4.57 13.85
N GLY A 55 -21.37 -5.01 13.58
CA GLY A 55 -20.48 -5.58 14.60
C GLY A 55 -19.96 -4.57 15.63
N HIS A 56 -19.58 -3.36 15.18
CA HIS A 56 -19.05 -2.29 16.03
C HIS A 56 -19.53 -0.93 15.53
N ALA A 57 -20.16 -0.12 16.38
CA ALA A 57 -20.51 1.27 16.03
C ALA A 57 -19.27 2.19 16.03
N GLU A 58 -18.38 1.99 16.99
CA GLU A 58 -17.07 2.63 17.11
C GLU A 58 -16.00 1.59 17.43
N LEU A 59 -14.75 1.84 17.03
CA LEU A 59 -13.61 0.99 17.40
C LEU A 59 -12.30 1.78 17.37
N HIS A 60 -11.79 2.12 18.56
CA HIS A 60 -10.58 2.96 18.74
C HIS A 60 -9.31 2.15 19.11
N ARG A 61 -9.47 0.87 19.46
CA ARG A 61 -8.35 -0.02 19.80
C ARG A 61 -8.65 -1.49 19.45
N VAL A 62 -7.58 -2.22 19.13
CA VAL A 62 -7.61 -3.66 18.81
C VAL A 62 -6.47 -4.38 19.50
N GLY A 63 -6.68 -5.64 19.87
CA GLY A 63 -5.61 -6.53 20.32
C GLY A 63 -5.01 -7.27 19.12
N ILE A 64 -3.71 -7.12 18.87
CA ILE A 64 -2.98 -7.77 17.76
C ILE A 64 -1.68 -8.36 18.32
N ALA A 65 -1.42 -9.65 18.09
CA ALA A 65 -0.17 -10.32 18.50
C ALA A 65 0.18 -10.21 20.02
N GLY A 66 -0.80 -9.89 20.87
CA GLY A 66 -0.62 -9.62 22.30
C GLY A 66 -0.53 -8.12 22.66
N GLU A 67 -0.18 -7.27 21.70
CA GLU A 67 -0.17 -5.80 21.85
C GLU A 67 -1.61 -5.24 21.84
N VAL A 68 -1.87 -4.17 22.59
CA VAL A 68 -3.06 -3.32 22.45
C VAL A 68 -2.68 -2.12 21.60
N VAL A 69 -3.31 -2.00 20.43
CA VAL A 69 -2.90 -1.06 19.37
C VAL A 69 -4.04 -0.06 19.12
N PRO A 70 -3.75 1.25 18.99
CA PRO A 70 -4.74 2.22 18.57
C PRO A 70 -5.16 1.97 17.12
N CYS A 71 -6.44 2.16 16.82
CA CYS A 71 -6.97 1.99 15.47
C CYS A 71 -8.04 3.02 15.12
N GLU A 72 -8.22 3.24 13.82
CA GLU A 72 -9.11 4.26 13.28
C GLU A 72 -10.07 3.66 12.25
N PRO A 73 -11.38 3.96 12.31
CA PRO A 73 -12.30 3.69 11.22
C PRO A 73 -11.80 4.33 9.90
N PHE A 74 -11.66 3.50 8.88
CA PHE A 74 -11.27 3.92 7.53
C PHE A 74 -12.43 3.77 6.53
N LEU A 75 -13.30 2.78 6.73
CA LEU A 75 -14.55 2.62 6.01
C LEU A 75 -15.66 2.28 7.01
N ARG A 76 -16.88 2.77 6.74
CA ARG A 76 -18.11 2.43 7.46
C ARG A 76 -19.11 1.78 6.52
N TRP A 77 -20.00 0.99 7.11
CA TRP A 77 -21.17 0.41 6.46
C TRP A 77 -22.30 1.44 6.31
N PRO A 78 -23.33 1.20 5.46
CA PRO A 78 -24.48 2.09 5.31
C PRO A 78 -25.30 2.33 6.59
N ASP A 79 -25.17 1.47 7.60
CA ASP A 79 -25.79 1.64 8.93
C ASP A 79 -24.90 2.42 9.93
N GLY A 80 -23.78 2.98 9.46
CA GLY A 80 -22.80 3.72 10.27
C GLY A 80 -21.80 2.84 11.02
N SER A 81 -21.99 1.52 11.11
CA SER A 81 -21.05 0.62 11.77
C SER A 81 -19.71 0.55 11.05
N VAL A 82 -18.64 0.22 11.76
CA VAL A 82 -17.27 0.19 11.22
C VAL A 82 -17.10 -1.01 10.27
N ALA A 83 -16.72 -0.75 9.02
CA ALA A 83 -16.47 -1.77 8.01
C ALA A 83 -15.00 -2.17 7.93
N VAL A 84 -14.08 -1.20 8.07
CA VAL A 84 -12.63 -1.43 8.10
C VAL A 84 -11.99 -0.45 9.07
N VAL A 85 -11.13 -0.92 9.97
CA VAL A 85 -10.17 -0.07 10.70
C VAL A 85 -8.77 -0.20 10.12
N ARG A 86 -7.97 0.86 10.26
CA ARG A 86 -6.50 0.81 10.13
C ARG A 86 -5.88 0.76 11.52
N ALA A 87 -4.84 -0.05 11.69
CA ALA A 87 -4.06 -0.13 12.92
C ALA A 87 -2.56 -0.24 12.60
N TRP A 88 -1.72 0.00 13.61
CA TRP A 88 -0.26 0.10 13.46
C TRP A 88 0.48 -0.69 14.55
N PRO A 89 0.35 -2.04 14.57
CA PRO A 89 1.12 -2.90 15.48
C PRO A 89 2.63 -2.76 15.24
N ARG A 90 3.41 -2.87 16.33
CA ARG A 90 4.87 -3.00 16.23
C ARG A 90 5.23 -4.49 16.27
N LEU A 91 5.71 -5.00 15.15
CA LEU A 91 5.98 -6.43 14.95
C LEU A 91 7.49 -6.70 14.90
N ARG A 92 7.85 -7.95 15.25
CA ARG A 92 9.16 -8.57 14.93
C ARG A 92 8.88 -9.78 14.04
N LEU A 93 9.63 -9.92 12.96
CA LEU A 93 9.40 -10.91 11.90
C LEU A 93 10.73 -11.50 11.44
N ASP A 94 10.80 -12.83 11.29
CA ASP A 94 11.99 -13.52 10.82
C ASP A 94 12.18 -13.36 9.30
N ALA A 95 13.41 -13.51 8.80
CA ALA A 95 13.71 -13.39 7.38
C ALA A 95 12.87 -14.37 6.55
N GLY A 96 12.24 -13.88 5.48
CA GLY A 96 11.37 -14.68 4.60
C GLY A 96 10.07 -15.21 5.24
N SER A 97 9.68 -14.76 6.44
CA SER A 97 8.57 -15.36 7.19
C SER A 97 7.17 -15.00 6.66
N ARG A 98 6.22 -15.91 6.89
CA ARG A 98 4.77 -15.65 6.81
C ARG A 98 4.12 -16.02 8.14
N THR A 99 3.30 -15.13 8.68
CA THR A 99 2.71 -15.29 10.02
C THR A 99 1.26 -14.81 10.06
N THR A 100 0.34 -15.65 10.54
CA THR A 100 -1.05 -15.27 10.82
C THR A 100 -1.16 -14.62 12.20
N LEU A 101 -1.57 -13.36 12.25
CA LEU A 101 -1.85 -12.65 13.50
C LEU A 101 -3.34 -12.72 13.83
N ALA A 102 -3.67 -13.30 14.99
CA ALA A 102 -5.01 -13.23 15.54
C ALA A 102 -5.31 -11.81 16.06
N VAL A 103 -6.51 -11.32 15.77
CA VAL A 103 -7.00 -9.99 16.12
C VAL A 103 -8.27 -10.09 16.95
N ARG A 104 -8.41 -9.22 17.95
CA ARG A 104 -9.65 -9.01 18.72
C ARG A 104 -10.02 -7.53 18.76
N ALA A 105 -11.32 -7.24 18.68
CA ALA A 105 -11.82 -5.93 19.09
C ALA A 105 -11.59 -5.74 20.60
N LEU A 106 -11.49 -4.50 21.06
CA LEU A 106 -11.36 -4.14 22.47
C LEU A 106 -12.25 -2.93 22.75
N GLU A 107 -13.18 -3.08 23.68
CA GLU A 107 -14.13 -2.03 24.06
C GLU A 107 -13.45 -0.87 24.79
N GLY A 108 -14.08 0.31 24.80
CA GLY A 108 -13.60 1.50 25.50
C GLY A 108 -12.44 2.23 24.82
N ALA A 109 -12.10 3.41 25.34
CA ALA A 109 -11.10 4.30 24.77
C ALA A 109 -9.66 3.75 24.84
N TYR A 110 -8.80 4.22 23.93
CA TYR A 110 -7.36 4.01 24.03
C TYR A 110 -6.75 5.00 25.02
N ALA A 111 -6.27 4.51 26.15
CA ALA A 111 -5.44 5.30 27.07
C ALA A 111 -4.05 5.46 26.46
N SER A 112 -3.65 6.68 26.14
CA SER A 112 -2.45 7.03 25.34
C SER A 112 -1.09 6.85 26.06
N ALA A 113 -0.99 5.87 26.97
CA ALA A 113 -0.01 5.87 28.05
C ALA A 113 1.40 5.32 27.72
N SER A 114 1.74 5.01 26.45
CA SER A 114 3.05 4.41 26.12
C SER A 114 3.59 4.61 24.69
N ASP A 115 2.93 5.37 23.81
CA ASP A 115 3.48 5.67 22.46
C ASP A 115 4.48 6.85 22.49
N GLU A 116 5.46 6.76 23.39
CA GLU A 116 6.58 7.70 23.53
C GLU A 116 7.60 7.50 22.41
N GLY A 117 7.39 8.18 21.28
CA GLY A 117 8.34 8.20 20.17
C GLY A 117 8.43 9.56 19.50
N VAL A 118 9.58 9.84 18.90
CA VAL A 118 9.83 11.06 18.11
C VAL A 118 9.23 10.89 16.71
N TRP A 119 8.68 11.97 16.15
CA TRP A 119 8.36 12.06 14.72
C TRP A 119 9.62 12.46 13.96
N TYR A 120 10.29 11.51 13.30
CA TYR A 120 11.55 11.77 12.60
C TYR A 120 11.40 12.53 11.27
N PHE A 121 10.20 12.52 10.68
CA PHE A 121 9.88 13.29 9.47
C PHE A 121 8.79 14.29 9.81
N ASP A 122 9.11 15.57 9.70
CA ASP A 122 8.16 16.67 9.85
C ASP A 122 8.46 17.78 8.82
N THR A 123 7.86 18.95 8.98
CA THR A 123 7.89 20.04 7.99
C THR A 123 8.83 21.18 8.36
N PRO A 124 9.55 21.80 7.40
CA PRO A 124 9.59 21.50 5.97
C PRO A 124 10.43 20.24 5.66
N LEU A 125 10.08 19.54 4.58
CA LEU A 125 10.91 18.43 4.08
C LEU A 125 12.13 18.99 3.31
N PRO A 126 13.35 18.42 3.47
CA PRO A 126 14.55 18.86 2.75
C PRO A 126 14.58 18.32 1.30
N MET A 127 13.46 18.42 0.60
CA MET A 127 13.25 17.91 -0.76
C MET A 127 12.49 18.94 -1.59
N HIS A 128 12.70 18.89 -2.90
CA HIS A 128 11.92 19.66 -3.89
C HIS A 128 11.85 18.88 -5.20
N THR A 129 10.90 19.22 -6.07
CA THR A 129 10.85 18.67 -7.42
C THR A 129 11.26 19.72 -8.46
N VAL A 130 11.85 19.25 -9.55
CA VAL A 130 12.25 20.06 -10.70
C VAL A 130 11.55 19.53 -11.94
N LEU A 131 10.85 20.42 -12.65
CA LEU A 131 10.25 20.19 -13.95
C LEU A 131 11.03 20.97 -15.00
N VAL A 132 11.30 20.36 -16.14
CA VAL A 132 11.91 21.04 -17.31
C VAL A 132 10.93 20.97 -18.46
N ASP A 133 10.67 22.10 -19.12
CA ASP A 133 9.77 22.18 -20.28
C ASP A 133 10.49 21.80 -21.61
N PRO A 134 9.79 21.74 -22.76
CA PRO A 134 10.40 21.38 -24.05
C PRO A 134 11.47 22.38 -24.52
N TRP A 135 11.44 23.63 -24.05
CA TRP A 135 12.39 24.68 -24.41
C TRP A 135 13.60 24.75 -23.46
N GLY A 136 13.59 23.94 -22.40
CA GLY A 136 14.68 23.82 -21.42
C GLY A 136 14.54 24.75 -20.20
N ALA A 137 13.44 25.50 -20.08
CA ALA A 137 13.20 26.31 -18.89
C ALA A 137 12.91 25.39 -17.69
N ARG A 138 13.50 25.75 -16.54
CA ARG A 138 13.43 24.95 -15.31
C ARG A 138 12.49 25.59 -14.31
N PHE A 139 11.60 24.79 -13.75
CA PHE A 139 10.61 25.17 -12.77
C PHE A 139 10.80 24.32 -11.52
N ARG A 140 10.67 24.92 -10.33
CA ARG A 140 10.90 24.27 -9.03
C ARG A 140 9.63 24.29 -8.18
N ALA A 141 9.39 23.22 -7.43
CA ALA A 141 8.28 23.12 -6.48
C ALA A 141 8.77 22.56 -5.14
N GLU A 142 8.49 23.27 -4.04
CA GLU A 142 8.77 22.81 -2.68
C GLU A 142 7.60 21.96 -2.14
N PHE A 143 7.89 21.09 -1.16
CA PHE A 143 6.88 20.39 -0.38
C PHE A 143 6.27 21.34 0.66
N VAL A 144 5.44 22.28 0.20
CA VAL A 144 4.63 23.18 1.04
C VAL A 144 3.41 22.42 1.58
N PRO A 145 3.09 22.49 2.89
CA PRO A 145 1.93 21.80 3.45
C PRO A 145 0.60 22.29 2.87
N ASP A 146 -0.34 21.38 2.66
CA ASP A 146 -1.66 21.65 2.05
C ASP A 146 -2.68 22.05 3.13
N GLU A 147 -2.61 23.29 3.63
CA GLU A 147 -3.45 23.78 4.75
C GLU A 147 -4.97 23.68 4.47
N GLU A 148 -5.40 23.60 3.20
CA GLU A 148 -6.80 23.25 2.80
C GLU A 148 -7.29 21.92 3.42
N ARG A 149 -6.37 21.07 3.87
CA ARG A 149 -6.63 19.73 4.43
C ARG A 149 -6.57 19.67 5.95
N GLY A 150 -6.14 20.75 6.62
CA GLY A 150 -5.88 20.80 8.06
C GLY A 150 -4.46 21.28 8.37
N GLU A 151 -4.22 21.66 9.62
CA GLU A 151 -2.98 22.29 10.10
C GLU A 151 -1.71 21.54 9.69
N GLY A 152 -0.79 22.20 8.98
CA GLY A 152 0.42 21.56 8.45
C GLY A 152 0.11 20.43 7.46
N GLY A 153 -1.01 20.54 6.74
CA GLY A 153 -1.51 19.54 5.79
C GLY A 153 -1.99 18.22 6.42
N LEU A 154 -2.36 18.18 7.70
CA LEU A 154 -2.71 16.93 8.40
C LEU A 154 -4.00 16.27 7.89
N LEU A 155 -3.85 15.20 7.10
CA LEU A 155 -4.93 14.28 6.71
C LEU A 155 -5.16 13.14 7.72
N LEU A 156 -4.18 12.87 8.58
CA LEU A 156 -4.27 11.84 9.60
C LEU A 156 -3.26 12.11 10.71
N ASP A 157 -3.70 12.05 11.97
CA ASP A 157 -2.80 12.09 13.12
C ASP A 157 -3.14 11.02 14.15
N SER A 158 -2.73 9.79 13.86
CA SER A 158 -2.82 8.67 14.78
C SER A 158 -1.65 8.71 15.78
N PRO A 159 -1.82 8.23 17.03
CA PRO A 159 -0.70 8.10 17.99
C PRO A 159 0.55 7.37 17.45
N ARG A 160 0.39 6.58 16.38
CA ARG A 160 1.46 5.81 15.73
C ARG A 160 1.72 6.12 14.25
N SER A 161 0.85 6.84 13.56
CA SER A 161 0.91 7.06 12.11
C SER A 161 0.32 8.42 11.73
N ARG A 162 1.16 9.27 11.15
CA ARG A 162 0.77 10.60 10.64
C ARG A 162 0.73 10.57 9.11
N VAL A 163 -0.23 11.29 8.51
CA VAL A 163 -0.26 11.56 7.07
C VAL A 163 -0.37 13.06 6.84
N ARG A 164 0.65 13.67 6.23
CA ARG A 164 0.63 15.05 5.75
C ARG A 164 0.45 15.08 4.24
N CYS A 165 -0.42 15.99 3.77
CA CYS A 165 -0.56 16.40 2.38
C CYS A 165 0.32 17.62 2.11
N PHE A 166 0.89 17.68 0.92
CA PHE A 166 1.66 18.81 0.42
C PHE A 166 1.13 19.22 -0.95
N ARG A 167 1.02 20.53 -1.18
CA ARG A 167 0.49 21.10 -2.43
C ARG A 167 1.26 22.36 -2.80
N SER A 168 1.77 22.43 -4.02
CA SER A 168 2.42 23.61 -4.58
C SER A 168 2.38 23.59 -6.11
N ARG A 169 3.01 24.56 -6.77
CA ARG A 169 3.20 24.56 -8.24
C ARG A 169 4.67 24.64 -8.58
N HIS A 170 5.04 24.10 -9.73
CA HIS A 170 6.34 24.33 -10.34
C HIS A 170 6.41 25.76 -10.87
N THR A 171 7.29 26.59 -10.33
CA THR A 171 7.43 28.00 -10.72
C THR A 171 8.86 28.32 -11.15
N ASN A 172 9.01 29.39 -11.95
CA ASN A 172 10.28 30.05 -12.20
C ASN A 172 10.12 31.57 -11.96
N ALA A 173 11.05 32.40 -12.42
CA ALA A 173 10.98 33.86 -12.20
C ALA A 173 9.79 34.53 -12.90
N ASP A 174 9.32 33.97 -14.02
CA ASP A 174 8.42 34.65 -14.97
C ASP A 174 7.04 33.96 -15.08
N SER A 175 6.91 32.72 -14.60
CA SER A 175 5.76 31.85 -14.91
C SER A 175 5.53 30.69 -13.94
N THR A 176 4.34 30.10 -14.00
CA THR A 176 3.96 28.88 -13.26
C THR A 176 3.56 27.77 -14.23
N ASN A 177 3.73 26.52 -13.81
CA ASN A 177 3.52 25.31 -14.60
C ASN A 177 2.71 24.28 -13.78
N LEU A 178 2.82 23.00 -14.11
CA LEU A 178 2.17 21.86 -13.44
C LEU A 178 2.28 21.91 -11.90
N GLY A 179 1.26 21.36 -11.24
CA GLY A 179 1.21 21.19 -9.79
C GLY A 179 2.20 20.14 -9.27
N LEU A 180 2.53 20.27 -7.99
CA LEU A 180 3.06 19.21 -7.15
C LEU A 180 1.98 18.89 -6.10
N ARG A 181 1.57 17.63 -6.02
CA ARG A 181 0.74 17.11 -4.91
C ARG A 181 1.49 15.94 -4.28
N ALA A 182 1.60 15.86 -2.96
CA ALA A 182 2.31 14.74 -2.33
C ALA A 182 1.73 14.32 -0.98
N TYR A 183 1.94 13.05 -0.63
CA TYR A 183 1.45 12.43 0.59
C TYR A 183 2.60 11.75 1.33
N LEU A 184 2.99 12.30 2.47
CA LEU A 184 3.95 11.69 3.39
C LEU A 184 3.19 10.90 4.46
N ARG A 185 3.46 9.61 4.58
CA ARG A 185 3.10 8.82 5.77
C ARG A 185 4.34 8.55 6.61
N SER A 186 4.40 9.13 7.80
CA SER A 186 5.43 8.86 8.81
C SER A 186 4.86 8.05 9.96
N TRP A 187 5.73 7.40 10.74
CA TRP A 187 5.35 6.53 11.85
C TRP A 187 6.15 6.88 13.11
N ARG A 188 5.49 6.80 14.28
CA ARG A 188 6.06 7.34 15.51
C ARG A 188 7.20 6.46 16.05
N GLY A 189 8.38 7.06 16.21
CA GLY A 189 9.62 6.37 16.57
C GLY A 189 10.30 5.63 15.41
N GLU A 190 9.82 5.74 14.17
CA GLU A 190 10.42 5.06 13.01
C GLU A 190 11.26 6.04 12.17
N ARG A 191 12.54 5.71 11.91
CA ARG A 191 13.40 6.44 10.94
C ARG A 191 13.02 6.21 9.48
N ARG A 192 11.79 5.72 9.21
CA ARG A 192 11.25 5.45 7.87
C ARG A 192 9.93 6.19 7.65
N ALA A 193 9.70 6.64 6.43
CA ALA A 193 8.41 7.15 5.96
C ALA A 193 8.10 6.61 4.56
N SER A 194 6.84 6.69 4.12
CA SER A 194 6.45 6.45 2.73
C SER A 194 6.02 7.77 2.12
N LEU A 195 6.57 8.13 0.95
CA LEU A 195 6.21 9.32 0.21
C LEU A 195 5.58 8.91 -1.13
N THR A 196 4.40 9.44 -1.44
CA THR A 196 3.86 9.44 -2.80
C THR A 196 3.97 10.87 -3.34
N VAL A 197 4.59 11.03 -4.51
CA VAL A 197 4.74 12.31 -5.23
C VAL A 197 3.90 12.24 -6.49
N LEU A 198 3.11 13.28 -6.78
CA LEU A 198 2.33 13.41 -7.99
C LEU A 198 2.76 14.68 -8.74
N LEU A 199 3.16 14.52 -10.01
CA LEU A 199 3.22 15.61 -10.97
C LEU A 199 1.81 15.79 -11.54
N ASP A 200 1.23 16.98 -11.38
CA ASP A 200 -0.23 17.13 -11.35
C ASP A 200 -0.74 18.18 -12.35
N ASN A 201 -1.64 17.80 -13.25
CA ASN A 201 -2.34 18.71 -14.18
C ASN A 201 -3.82 18.97 -13.77
N ASP A 202 -4.17 18.63 -12.53
CA ASP A 202 -5.44 19.02 -11.90
C ASP A 202 -5.23 20.31 -11.07
N PRO A 203 -5.82 21.45 -11.48
CA PRO A 203 -5.68 22.72 -10.74
C PRO A 203 -6.40 22.68 -9.38
N THR A 204 -6.24 23.74 -8.59
CA THR A 204 -7.20 24.09 -7.54
C THR A 204 -8.57 24.42 -8.17
N ASP A 205 -9.67 24.24 -7.43
CA ASP A 205 -11.04 24.49 -7.93
C ASP A 205 -11.23 25.94 -8.43
N GLU A 206 -10.43 26.88 -7.91
CA GLU A 206 -10.43 28.31 -8.28
C GLU A 206 -9.57 28.65 -9.51
N ALA A 207 -8.70 27.73 -9.98
CA ALA A 207 -7.74 28.02 -11.05
C ALA A 207 -8.10 27.35 -12.37
N SER A 208 -7.90 28.06 -13.48
CA SER A 208 -8.12 27.53 -14.83
C SER A 208 -7.26 26.28 -15.09
N VAL A 209 -7.86 25.28 -15.74
CA VAL A 209 -7.14 24.10 -16.25
C VAL A 209 -6.13 24.59 -17.29
N LEU A 210 -4.87 24.14 -17.17
CA LEU A 210 -3.77 24.60 -18.04
C LEU A 210 -3.85 24.09 -19.49
N GLY A 211 -4.80 23.20 -19.78
CA GLY A 211 -4.83 22.39 -21.00
C GLY A 211 -3.88 21.18 -20.89
N PRO A 212 -3.72 20.42 -21.99
CA PRO A 212 -2.77 19.31 -22.05
C PRO A 212 -1.32 19.85 -22.08
N MET A 213 -0.61 19.66 -20.98
CA MET A 213 0.73 20.22 -20.76
C MET A 213 1.82 19.27 -21.27
N ARG A 214 2.73 19.79 -22.11
CA ARG A 214 3.98 19.11 -22.49
C ARG A 214 5.13 19.55 -21.61
N PHE A 215 6.04 18.63 -21.36
CA PHE A 215 7.30 18.88 -20.67
C PHE A 215 8.37 17.93 -21.19
N ARG A 216 9.60 18.07 -20.69
CA ARG A 216 10.78 17.33 -21.15
C ARG A 216 11.35 16.41 -20.09
N GLU A 217 11.39 16.84 -18.83
CA GLU A 217 12.03 16.10 -17.74
C GLU A 217 11.36 16.40 -16.38
N PHE A 218 11.32 15.42 -15.49
CA PHE A 218 10.86 15.58 -14.10
C PHE A 218 11.83 14.88 -13.13
N ARG A 219 12.18 15.54 -12.03
CA ARG A 219 13.12 15.07 -11.00
C ARG A 219 12.60 15.30 -9.59
N LEU A 220 13.01 14.45 -8.66
CA LEU A 220 12.95 14.66 -7.22
C LEU A 220 14.38 14.86 -6.69
N CYS A 221 14.63 15.97 -6.01
CA CYS A 221 15.95 16.34 -5.49
C CYS A 221 15.89 16.51 -3.96
N THR A 222 16.99 16.20 -3.27
CA THR A 222 17.16 16.52 -1.84
C THR A 222 18.43 17.33 -1.60
N THR A 223 18.40 18.16 -0.56
CA THR A 223 19.58 18.86 -0.02
C THR A 223 20.14 18.22 1.25
N ASP A 224 19.52 17.14 1.75
CA ASP A 224 19.96 16.43 2.95
C ASP A 224 20.82 15.19 2.56
N PRO A 225 22.11 15.13 2.93
CA PRO A 225 22.96 13.97 2.65
C PRO A 225 22.58 12.72 3.47
N LEU A 226 21.80 12.87 4.55
CA LEU A 226 21.35 11.79 5.42
C LEU A 226 20.00 11.20 4.97
N LEU A 227 19.27 11.88 4.08
CA LEU A 227 17.98 11.41 3.58
C LEU A 227 18.17 10.45 2.40
N ARG A 228 18.06 9.14 2.65
CA ARG A 228 17.91 8.16 1.58
C ARG A 228 16.47 8.14 1.07
N VAL A 229 16.29 8.20 -0.24
CA VAL A 229 15.00 8.00 -0.90
C VAL A 229 15.10 6.81 -1.84
N LEU A 230 14.23 5.83 -1.64
CA LEU A 230 14.26 4.54 -2.33
C LEU A 230 13.00 4.40 -3.18
N PRO A 231 13.09 4.53 -4.52
CA PRO A 231 11.94 4.33 -5.40
C PRO A 231 11.41 2.91 -5.29
N ARG A 232 10.13 2.77 -4.92
CA ARG A 232 9.45 1.47 -4.75
C ARG A 232 9.25 0.77 -6.10
N PHE A 233 8.97 1.57 -7.12
CA PHE A 233 8.79 1.26 -8.55
C PHE A 233 10.05 1.02 -9.40
N ARG A 234 11.27 1.02 -8.82
CA ARG A 234 12.49 1.37 -9.57
C ARG A 234 12.65 0.69 -10.94
N ASP A 235 12.45 -0.63 -11.01
CA ASP A 235 12.72 -1.41 -12.22
C ASP A 235 11.53 -1.35 -13.20
N GLU A 236 10.30 -1.38 -12.70
CA GLU A 236 9.06 -1.19 -13.44
C GLU A 236 8.94 0.22 -14.07
N ASP A 237 9.39 1.25 -13.34
CA ASP A 237 9.52 2.63 -13.77
C ASP A 237 10.73 2.87 -14.71
N ALA A 238 11.66 1.91 -14.80
CA ALA A 238 12.95 1.99 -15.49
C ALA A 238 13.84 3.17 -15.03
N LEU A 239 13.89 3.44 -13.71
CA LEU A 239 14.60 4.60 -13.16
C LEU A 239 16.12 4.42 -13.15
N ALA A 240 16.80 5.42 -13.73
CA ALA A 240 18.24 5.63 -13.57
C ALA A 240 18.64 5.67 -12.08
N PRO A 241 19.87 5.26 -11.72
CA PRO A 241 20.38 5.45 -10.36
C PRO A 241 20.33 6.93 -9.93
N PRO A 242 20.04 7.23 -8.65
CA PRO A 242 20.11 8.60 -8.15
C PRO A 242 21.55 9.13 -8.23
N GLN A 243 21.70 10.37 -8.68
CA GLN A 243 22.99 11.04 -8.85
C GLN A 243 23.29 11.91 -7.63
N ARG A 244 24.50 11.85 -7.07
CA ARG A 244 24.88 12.79 -5.99
C ARG A 244 24.95 14.21 -6.54
N ASN A 245 24.36 15.18 -5.82
CA ASN A 245 24.43 16.59 -6.18
C ASN A 245 25.53 17.31 -5.38
N VAL A 246 25.89 18.53 -5.83
CA VAL A 246 27.01 19.31 -5.28
C VAL A 246 26.79 19.80 -3.84
N HIS A 247 25.59 19.63 -3.28
CA HIS A 247 25.23 19.98 -1.91
C HIS A 247 25.23 18.78 -0.96
N GLY A 248 25.66 17.60 -1.43
CA GLY A 248 25.79 16.37 -0.63
C GLY A 248 24.56 15.45 -0.67
N GLY A 249 23.40 15.97 -1.06
CA GLY A 249 22.20 15.18 -1.33
C GLY A 249 22.26 14.43 -2.67
N PHE A 250 21.10 14.08 -3.21
CA PHE A 250 20.98 13.44 -4.52
C PHE A 250 19.85 14.06 -5.37
N ASP A 251 19.95 13.86 -6.67
CA ASP A 251 18.94 14.12 -7.68
C ASP A 251 18.49 12.78 -8.29
N GLN A 252 17.21 12.46 -8.19
CA GLN A 252 16.58 11.29 -8.82
C GLN A 252 15.75 11.77 -10.01
N VAL A 253 16.20 11.43 -11.22
CA VAL A 253 15.39 11.58 -12.43
C VAL A 253 14.21 10.61 -12.36
N LEU A 254 12.99 11.11 -12.52
CA LEU A 254 11.73 10.35 -12.49
C LEU A 254 11.13 10.18 -13.88
N LEU A 255 11.25 11.22 -14.71
CA LEU A 255 10.91 11.21 -16.14
C LEU A 255 12.12 11.73 -16.89
N ALA A 256 12.88 10.84 -17.53
CA ALA A 256 14.11 11.19 -18.25
C ALA A 256 13.84 12.06 -19.49
N PRO A 257 14.79 12.93 -19.92
CA PRO A 257 14.60 13.86 -21.03
C PRO A 257 13.96 13.26 -22.29
N SER A 258 12.73 13.70 -22.62
CA SER A 258 12.00 13.31 -23.82
C SER A 258 10.97 14.37 -24.20
N ASP A 259 10.96 14.79 -25.46
CA ASP A 259 10.00 15.78 -25.99
C ASP A 259 8.60 15.17 -26.26
N GLN A 260 8.39 13.91 -25.86
CA GLN A 260 7.12 13.18 -25.97
C GLN A 260 6.31 13.16 -24.65
N HIS A 261 6.84 13.66 -23.54
CA HIS A 261 6.10 13.67 -22.27
C HIS A 261 4.96 14.69 -22.31
N TYR A 262 3.77 14.23 -21.94
CA TYR A 262 2.60 15.07 -21.77
C TYR A 262 1.76 14.58 -20.59
N LEU A 263 1.00 15.49 -19.98
CA LEU A 263 -0.14 15.18 -19.12
C LEU A 263 -1.40 15.77 -19.77
N GLY A 264 -2.46 14.96 -19.86
CA GLY A 264 -3.78 15.42 -20.28
C GLY A 264 -4.47 16.25 -19.19
N ASP A 265 -5.59 16.87 -19.53
CA ASP A 265 -6.40 17.68 -18.60
C ASP A 265 -6.77 16.87 -17.36
N ARG A 266 -6.49 17.39 -16.16
CA ARG A 266 -6.78 16.75 -14.85
C ARG A 266 -6.20 15.34 -14.69
N THR A 267 -5.12 15.03 -15.41
CA THR A 267 -4.32 13.81 -15.18
C THR A 267 -3.11 14.13 -14.30
N ALA A 268 -2.65 13.15 -13.52
CA ALA A 268 -1.48 13.29 -12.67
C ALA A 268 -0.63 12.02 -12.72
N LYS A 269 0.69 12.15 -12.81
CA LYS A 269 1.61 11.02 -12.78
C LYS A 269 2.18 10.82 -11.39
N ALA A 270 1.92 9.66 -10.79
CA ALA A 270 2.37 9.33 -9.44
C ALA A 270 3.66 8.51 -9.41
N PHE A 271 4.49 8.76 -8.40
CA PHE A 271 5.70 8.03 -8.05
C PHE A 271 5.69 7.73 -6.55
N ARG A 272 6.22 6.57 -6.14
CA ARG A 272 6.23 6.17 -4.73
C ARG A 272 7.61 5.76 -4.24
N PHE A 273 7.95 6.25 -3.05
CA PHE A 273 9.25 6.07 -2.41
C PHE A 273 9.08 5.62 -0.96
N GLU A 274 10.02 4.83 -0.48
CA GLU A 274 10.28 4.72 0.97
C GLU A 274 11.44 5.69 1.30
N LEU A 275 11.26 6.51 2.33
CA LEU A 275 12.26 7.43 2.86
C LEU A 275 12.97 6.79 4.07
N PHE A 276 14.26 7.04 4.26
CA PHE A 276 15.03 6.60 5.41
C PHE A 276 16.09 7.62 5.83
N LEU A 277 16.14 7.93 7.13
CA LEU A 277 17.07 8.92 7.71
C LEU A 277 18.32 8.24 8.27
N ASP A 278 19.38 8.25 7.46
CA ASP A 278 20.65 7.53 7.60
C ASP A 278 21.75 8.35 8.31
N GLY A 279 21.43 8.89 9.48
CA GLY A 279 22.42 9.61 10.30
C GLY A 279 23.47 8.70 10.95
N ASP A 280 24.49 9.28 11.59
CA ASP A 280 25.58 8.54 12.25
C ASP A 280 25.09 7.56 13.33
N ALA A 281 23.99 7.90 14.00
CA ALA A 281 23.32 7.08 15.02
C ALA A 281 22.61 5.82 14.47
N VAL A 282 22.65 5.58 13.16
CA VAL A 282 22.04 4.41 12.52
C VAL A 282 23.05 3.27 12.41
N SER A 283 22.65 2.08 12.84
CA SER A 283 23.47 0.88 12.71
C SER A 283 23.50 0.33 11.27
N GLU A 284 24.56 -0.39 10.94
CA GLU A 284 24.68 -1.09 9.66
C GLU A 284 23.58 -2.17 9.46
N VAL A 285 23.02 -2.71 10.54
CA VAL A 285 21.87 -3.62 10.48
C VAL A 285 20.62 -2.87 10.02
N GLU A 286 20.33 -1.71 10.60
CA GLU A 286 19.21 -0.86 10.19
C GLU A 286 19.35 -0.38 8.73
N ARG A 287 20.56 -0.01 8.30
CA ARG A 287 20.86 0.34 6.88
C ARG A 287 20.47 -0.78 5.92
N ARG A 288 20.86 -2.03 6.21
CA ARG A 288 20.50 -3.20 5.40
C ARG A 288 19.02 -3.54 5.47
N GLN A 289 18.38 -3.39 6.63
CA GLN A 289 16.93 -3.55 6.78
C GLN A 289 16.16 -2.43 6.06
N ALA A 290 16.73 -1.24 5.88
CA ALA A 290 16.10 -0.11 5.18
C ALA A 290 16.09 -0.31 3.66
N ALA A 291 17.11 -0.97 3.11
CA ALA A 291 17.17 -1.39 1.72
C ALA A 291 16.24 -2.56 1.36
N GLN A 292 15.51 -3.14 2.32
CA GLN A 292 14.58 -4.26 2.09
C GLN A 292 13.12 -3.78 2.02
N PRO A 293 12.27 -4.42 1.19
CA PRO A 293 10.84 -4.13 1.16
C PRO A 293 10.21 -4.26 2.54
N ARG A 294 9.31 -3.33 2.89
CA ARG A 294 8.53 -3.44 4.13
C ARG A 294 7.66 -4.72 4.11
N PRO A 295 7.44 -5.36 5.27
CA PRO A 295 6.45 -6.42 5.38
C PRO A 295 5.07 -5.94 4.91
N LEU A 296 4.35 -6.83 4.23
CA LEU A 296 2.95 -6.60 3.86
C LEU A 296 2.03 -7.29 4.87
N ALA A 297 0.94 -6.62 5.23
CA ALA A 297 -0.17 -7.19 5.98
C ALA A 297 -1.45 -7.20 5.12
N LEU A 298 -2.09 -8.37 5.01
CA LEU A 298 -3.37 -8.56 4.32
C LEU A 298 -4.38 -9.17 5.30
N PRO A 299 -5.66 -8.75 5.30
CA PRO A 299 -6.68 -9.47 6.05
C PRO A 299 -6.89 -10.86 5.43
N ALA A 300 -6.96 -11.89 6.28
CA ALA A 300 -7.07 -13.28 5.83
C ALA A 300 -8.33 -13.49 4.98
N CYS A 301 -8.20 -14.21 3.86
CA CYS A 301 -9.27 -14.38 2.88
C CYS A 301 -10.58 -14.90 3.49
N SER A 302 -10.50 -15.85 4.42
CA SER A 302 -11.64 -16.42 5.14
C SER A 302 -12.37 -15.39 6.01
N TRP A 303 -11.62 -14.47 6.64
CA TRP A 303 -12.18 -13.38 7.44
C TRP A 303 -12.85 -12.32 6.55
N VAL A 304 -12.20 -11.89 5.47
CA VAL A 304 -12.79 -10.97 4.46
C VAL A 304 -14.11 -11.51 3.92
N ARG A 305 -14.18 -12.81 3.62
CA ARG A 305 -15.40 -13.45 3.08
C ARG A 305 -16.54 -13.51 4.10
N ARG A 306 -16.23 -13.61 5.40
CA ARG A 306 -17.24 -13.54 6.47
C ARG A 306 -17.77 -12.12 6.65
N THR A 307 -16.88 -11.13 6.76
CA THR A 307 -17.27 -9.73 7.02
C THR A 307 -17.93 -9.07 5.82
N ARG A 308 -17.59 -9.49 4.60
CA ARG A 308 -18.02 -8.89 3.31
C ARG A 308 -17.58 -7.44 3.11
N ALA A 309 -16.70 -6.88 3.95
CA ALA A 309 -16.33 -5.45 3.93
C ALA A 309 -15.69 -4.97 2.62
N PHE A 310 -15.12 -5.88 1.82
CA PHE A 310 -14.60 -5.63 0.47
C PHE A 310 -15.48 -6.26 -0.62
N GLY A 311 -16.78 -6.47 -0.33
CA GLY A 311 -17.68 -7.33 -1.09
C GLY A 311 -18.61 -6.65 -2.11
N ALA A 312 -18.60 -5.32 -2.19
CA ALA A 312 -19.57 -4.53 -2.95
C ALA A 312 -19.64 -4.84 -4.46
N GLN A 313 -18.59 -5.46 -5.04
CA GLN A 313 -18.52 -5.87 -6.44
C GLN A 313 -18.23 -7.38 -6.60
N GLY A 314 -18.58 -8.18 -5.58
CA GLY A 314 -18.21 -9.59 -5.47
C GLY A 314 -16.85 -9.74 -4.79
N GLY A 315 -16.87 -10.00 -3.48
CA GLY A 315 -15.67 -10.22 -2.67
C GLY A 315 -14.85 -11.45 -3.09
N PRO A 316 -13.66 -11.66 -2.48
CA PRO A 316 -12.75 -12.72 -2.90
C PRO A 316 -13.39 -14.12 -2.86
N ALA A 317 -13.05 -14.93 -3.87
CA ALA A 317 -13.31 -16.36 -3.90
C ALA A 317 -12.62 -17.07 -2.72
N PRO A 318 -12.96 -18.35 -2.41
CA PRO A 318 -12.18 -19.14 -1.46
C PRO A 318 -10.68 -19.10 -1.77
N SER A 319 -9.85 -19.14 -0.73
CA SER A 319 -8.40 -19.22 -0.88
C SER A 319 -8.02 -20.46 -1.70
N GLU A 320 -7.28 -20.26 -2.77
CA GLU A 320 -7.02 -21.30 -3.78
C GLU A 320 -6.00 -22.33 -3.27
N PRO A 321 -6.28 -23.65 -3.28
CA PRO A 321 -5.28 -24.66 -2.92
C PRO A 321 -4.01 -24.58 -3.78
N GLN A 322 -4.15 -24.16 -5.04
CA GLN A 322 -3.06 -23.89 -5.98
C GLN A 322 -2.69 -22.39 -6.07
N ALA A 323 -2.93 -21.59 -5.01
CA ALA A 323 -2.66 -20.14 -5.01
C ALA A 323 -1.26 -19.74 -5.50
N ALA A 324 -0.22 -20.52 -5.18
CA ALA A 324 1.15 -20.27 -5.63
C ALA A 324 1.38 -20.56 -7.13
N GLU A 325 0.57 -21.44 -7.74
CA GLU A 325 0.56 -21.68 -9.19
C GLU A 325 -0.19 -20.57 -9.91
N TRP A 326 -1.42 -20.26 -9.47
CA TRP A 326 -2.24 -19.18 -10.00
C TRP A 326 -1.52 -17.82 -9.90
N THR A 327 -0.78 -17.58 -8.81
CA THR A 327 0.08 -16.40 -8.65
C THR A 327 1.22 -16.37 -9.67
N ARG A 328 1.94 -17.50 -9.87
CA ARG A 328 2.98 -17.60 -10.90
C ARG A 328 2.43 -17.37 -12.30
N GLU A 329 1.24 -17.91 -12.60
CA GLU A 329 0.60 -17.78 -13.90
C GLU A 329 0.14 -16.34 -14.17
N LEU A 330 -0.54 -15.68 -13.22
CA LEU A 330 -0.94 -14.27 -13.34
C LEU A 330 0.28 -13.35 -13.50
N LEU A 331 1.31 -13.51 -12.66
CA LEU A 331 2.55 -12.74 -12.76
C LEU A 331 3.30 -13.01 -14.07
N GLY A 332 3.27 -14.25 -14.56
CA GLY A 332 3.85 -14.65 -15.84
C GLY A 332 3.14 -13.98 -17.01
N ARG A 333 1.80 -14.10 -17.10
CA ARG A 333 0.97 -13.42 -18.10
C ARG A 333 1.20 -11.91 -18.08
N HIS A 334 1.17 -11.29 -16.91
CA HIS A 334 1.47 -9.87 -16.73
C HIS A 334 2.88 -9.51 -17.25
N ARG A 335 3.94 -10.16 -16.78
CA ARG A 335 5.33 -9.87 -17.22
C ARG A 335 5.56 -10.10 -18.72
N SER A 336 4.87 -11.05 -19.33
CA SER A 336 4.95 -11.31 -20.78
C SER A 336 4.20 -10.28 -21.64
N SER A 337 3.39 -9.40 -21.04
CA SER A 337 2.53 -8.44 -21.74
C SER A 337 2.68 -6.99 -21.26
N ALA A 338 3.43 -6.75 -20.18
CA ALA A 338 3.68 -5.44 -19.60
C ALA A 338 4.75 -4.65 -20.36
N GLY A 339 4.46 -3.38 -20.65
CA GLY A 339 5.50 -2.42 -21.01
C GLY A 339 6.23 -1.90 -19.77
N TYR A 340 7.55 -1.78 -19.85
CA TYR A 340 8.38 -1.18 -18.81
C TYR A 340 8.60 0.31 -19.07
N GLY A 341 8.64 1.12 -17.99
CA GLY A 341 8.98 2.54 -18.05
C GLY A 341 7.98 3.48 -17.36
N PRO A 342 8.12 4.80 -17.56
CA PRO A 342 7.31 5.80 -16.88
C PRO A 342 5.83 5.81 -17.34
N TRP A 343 5.61 5.78 -18.65
CA TRP A 343 4.29 5.91 -19.30
C TRP A 343 3.83 4.64 -20.01
N ALA A 344 4.66 3.60 -20.05
CA ALA A 344 4.23 2.32 -20.57
C ALA A 344 3.13 1.77 -19.67
N ASP A 345 2.07 1.20 -20.24
CA ASP A 345 1.02 0.58 -19.43
C ASP A 345 1.65 -0.61 -18.66
N ARG A 346 1.79 -0.51 -17.34
CA ARG A 346 2.61 -1.41 -16.49
C ARG A 346 1.87 -2.70 -16.24
N GLY A 347 1.70 -3.46 -17.31
CA GLY A 347 0.84 -4.62 -17.40
C GLY A 347 -0.63 -4.29 -17.25
N ASP A 348 -1.08 -3.22 -17.92
CA ASP A 348 -2.28 -3.44 -18.73
C ASP A 348 -1.87 -4.39 -19.87
N PRO A 349 -2.43 -5.62 -19.93
CA PRO A 349 -1.97 -6.61 -20.88
C PRO A 349 -2.38 -6.16 -22.29
N ALA A 350 -1.40 -6.02 -23.20
CA ALA A 350 -1.64 -5.65 -24.58
C ALA A 350 -2.44 -6.74 -25.34
N PHE A 351 -3.77 -6.73 -25.19
CA PHE A 351 -4.68 -7.74 -25.74
C PHE A 351 -4.95 -7.56 -27.25
N ALA A 352 -3.89 -7.39 -28.02
CA ALA A 352 -3.88 -7.08 -29.45
C ALA A 352 -4.47 -8.20 -30.35
N ALA A 353 -4.86 -9.34 -29.77
CA ALA A 353 -5.24 -10.54 -30.51
C ALA A 353 -6.67 -10.55 -31.10
N VAL A 354 -7.53 -9.57 -30.79
CA VAL A 354 -8.96 -9.63 -31.18
C VAL A 354 -9.53 -8.32 -31.74
N GLN A 355 -9.23 -7.15 -31.14
CA GLN A 355 -9.72 -5.86 -31.62
C GLN A 355 -8.65 -4.76 -31.46
N GLY A 356 -8.55 -3.86 -32.44
CA GLY A 356 -7.45 -2.90 -32.60
C GLY A 356 -7.43 -1.70 -31.65
N THR A 357 -7.91 -1.83 -30.42
CA THR A 357 -7.85 -0.79 -29.38
C THR A 357 -7.43 -1.38 -28.04
N ARG A 358 -6.56 -0.67 -27.30
CA ARG A 358 -6.21 -1.05 -25.92
C ARG A 358 -7.49 -1.04 -25.07
N ARG A 359 -7.66 -2.03 -24.20
CA ARG A 359 -8.80 -2.16 -23.29
C ARG A 359 -8.31 -2.50 -21.89
N ASN A 360 -8.34 -1.50 -21.02
CA ASN A 360 -7.91 -1.61 -19.62
C ASN A 360 -8.54 -2.84 -18.94
N GLU A 361 -7.74 -3.86 -18.62
CA GLU A 361 -8.25 -5.06 -17.93
C GLU A 361 -8.57 -4.68 -16.47
N PRO A 362 -9.82 -4.87 -15.98
CA PRO A 362 -10.23 -4.41 -14.66
C PRO A 362 -9.46 -5.14 -13.56
N LEU A 363 -8.66 -4.38 -12.79
CA LEU A 363 -7.77 -4.85 -11.72
C LEU A 363 -8.47 -5.86 -10.77
N PRO A 364 -8.17 -7.16 -10.83
CA PRO A 364 -8.80 -8.14 -9.94
C PRO A 364 -8.11 -8.14 -8.56
N LEU A 365 -8.24 -7.04 -7.81
CA LEU A 365 -7.73 -6.89 -6.43
C LEU A 365 -8.24 -8.01 -5.50
N ARG A 366 -9.38 -8.62 -5.83
CA ARG A 366 -9.90 -9.84 -5.19
C ARG A 366 -8.90 -11.00 -5.20
N ASP A 367 -8.08 -11.14 -6.24
CA ASP A 367 -7.12 -12.24 -6.37
C ASP A 367 -5.86 -12.03 -5.51
N VAL A 368 -5.52 -10.78 -5.12
CA VAL A 368 -4.55 -10.50 -4.04
C VAL A 368 -5.00 -11.16 -2.75
N LEU A 369 -6.27 -10.96 -2.37
CA LEU A 369 -6.84 -11.52 -1.15
C LEU A 369 -7.09 -13.02 -1.25
N ARG A 370 -7.47 -13.54 -2.43
CA ARG A 370 -7.62 -14.97 -2.70
C ARG A 370 -6.30 -15.73 -2.56
N CYS A 371 -5.23 -15.19 -3.14
CA CYS A 371 -3.92 -15.86 -3.18
C CYS A 371 -3.03 -15.52 -1.98
N GLN A 372 -3.30 -14.40 -1.30
CA GLN A 372 -2.44 -13.81 -0.26
C GLN A 372 -1.01 -13.61 -0.79
N SER A 373 -0.89 -12.92 -1.93
CA SER A 373 0.38 -12.66 -2.63
C SER A 373 0.80 -11.19 -2.51
N PRO A 374 1.94 -10.88 -1.88
CA PRO A 374 2.53 -9.54 -1.91
C PRO A 374 2.98 -9.08 -3.31
N GLU A 375 3.36 -10.03 -4.17
CA GLU A 375 3.76 -9.76 -5.55
C GLU A 375 2.59 -9.22 -6.38
N LEU A 376 1.42 -9.88 -6.31
CA LEU A 376 0.20 -9.41 -6.96
C LEU A 376 -0.21 -8.03 -6.43
N LEU A 377 -0.05 -7.75 -5.12
CA LEU A 377 -0.34 -6.40 -4.62
C LEU A 377 0.63 -5.35 -5.18
N ARG A 378 1.95 -5.61 -5.20
CA ARG A 378 2.92 -4.67 -5.81
C ARG A 378 2.61 -4.43 -7.29
N MET A 379 2.29 -5.49 -8.02
CA MET A 379 1.88 -5.45 -9.42
C MET A 379 0.65 -4.54 -9.66
N PHE A 380 -0.39 -4.65 -8.83
CA PHE A 380 -1.55 -3.76 -8.92
C PHE A 380 -1.31 -2.35 -8.36
N GLU A 381 -0.44 -2.19 -7.37
CA GLU A 381 -0.02 -0.88 -6.85
C GLU A 381 0.76 -0.10 -7.93
N ALA A 382 1.62 -0.77 -8.71
CA ALA A 382 2.31 -0.17 -9.85
C ALA A 382 1.35 0.26 -10.98
N ARG A 383 0.25 -0.49 -11.23
CA ARG A 383 -0.83 -0.08 -12.17
C ARG A 383 -1.69 1.07 -11.66
N PHE A 384 -1.79 1.28 -10.35
CA PHE A 384 -2.58 2.38 -9.76
C PHE A 384 -1.79 3.71 -9.70
N LEU A 385 -0.49 3.69 -9.96
CA LEU A 385 0.37 4.89 -9.99
C LEU A 385 0.62 5.37 -11.43
N GLN A 386 -0.39 5.21 -12.31
CA GLN A 386 -0.33 5.56 -13.73
C GLN A 386 -1.34 6.66 -14.06
#